data_AF-A0A0N1C919-F1
#
_entry.id   AF-A0A0N1C919-F1
#
_cell.length_a   1.000
_cell.length_b   1.000
_cell.length_c   1.000
_cell.angle_alpha   90.00
_cell.angle_beta   90.00
_cell.angle_gamma   90.00
#
_symmetry.space_group_name_H-M   'P 1'
#
loop_
_entity.id
_entity.type
_entity.pdbx_description
1 polymer ?
#
loop_
_entity_poly.entity_id
_entity_poly.type
_entity_poly.pdbx_seq_one_letter_code
_entity_poly.pdbx_strand_id
1 'polypeptide(L)'
;MTTGKKLRLGPLPKLESTKMTFACPASLRADLDRYAALHAQTYGEAVDAVTLIPHMLEAFMAGDRGFKKGTATRRAPSKPT
;
A
#
# COMPACT_ATOMS: atom_id res chain seq x y z
N MET A 1 -38.51 -6.44 -25.52
CA MET A 1 -38.35 -5.00 -25.22
C MET A 1 -38.51 -4.80 -23.72
N THR A 2 -37.42 -4.78 -22.94
CA THR A 2 -37.46 -4.37 -21.52
C THR A 2 -36.37 -3.32 -21.31
N THR A 3 -36.75 -2.06 -21.48
CA THR A 3 -35.89 -0.90 -21.26
C THR A 3 -35.69 -0.67 -19.77
N GLY A 4 -34.81 -1.45 -19.15
CA GLY A 4 -34.31 -1.18 -17.80
C GLY A 4 -33.46 0.10 -17.83
N LYS A 5 -33.89 1.14 -17.13
CA LYS A 5 -33.19 2.42 -16.99
C LYS A 5 -31.76 2.16 -16.51
N LYS A 6 -30.76 2.29 -17.39
CA LYS A 6 -29.34 2.23 -17.01
C LYS A 6 -29.07 3.31 -15.97
N LEU A 7 -28.71 2.90 -14.76
CA LEU A 7 -28.21 3.83 -13.75
C LEU A 7 -26.96 4.52 -14.32
N ARG A 8 -26.86 5.84 -14.11
CA ARG A 8 -25.73 6.66 -14.59
C ARG A 8 -24.41 6.28 -13.93
N LEU A 9 -24.48 5.57 -12.80
CA LEU A 9 -23.35 5.00 -12.10
C LEU A 9 -23.11 3.58 -12.65
N GLY A 10 -21.97 3.40 -13.33
CA GLY A 10 -21.47 2.07 -13.67
C GLY A 10 -21.10 1.26 -12.43
N PRO A 11 -20.74 -0.03 -12.58
CA PRO A 11 -20.29 -0.83 -11.45
C PRO A 11 -19.15 -0.10 -10.71
N LEU A 12 -19.28 0.01 -9.40
CA LEU A 12 -18.28 0.68 -8.56
C LEU A 12 -16.94 -0.09 -8.63
N PRO A 13 -15.80 0.61 -8.66
CA PRO A 13 -14.50 -0.04 -8.58
C PRO A 13 -14.43 -0.88 -7.30
N LYS A 14 -13.96 -2.12 -7.43
CA LYS A 14 -13.78 -2.99 -6.27
C LYS A 14 -12.62 -2.46 -5.44
N LEU A 15 -12.89 -2.17 -4.18
CA LEU A 15 -11.85 -1.90 -3.20
C LEU A 15 -11.25 -3.25 -2.78
N GLU A 16 -10.26 -3.72 -3.55
CA GLU A 16 -9.57 -4.97 -3.24
C GLU A 16 -8.55 -4.71 -2.11
N SER A 17 -8.81 -5.29 -0.94
CA SER A 17 -7.88 -5.29 0.18
C SER A 17 -7.42 -6.72 0.45
N THR A 18 -6.11 -6.93 0.41
CA THR A 18 -5.52 -8.25 0.65
C THR A 18 -5.00 -8.30 2.08
N LYS A 19 -5.56 -9.21 2.90
CA LYS A 19 -5.01 -9.49 4.23
C LYS A 19 -3.77 -10.37 4.09
N MET A 20 -2.68 -9.98 4.72
CA MET A 20 -1.42 -10.72 4.72
C MET A 20 -0.96 -10.92 6.17
N THR A 21 -0.52 -12.14 6.50
CA THR A 21 0.00 -12.49 7.83
C THR A 21 1.49 -12.78 7.70
N PHE A 22 2.31 -12.24 8.61
CA PHE A 22 3.74 -12.52 8.66
C PHE A 22 4.19 -12.72 10.11
N ALA A 23 5.28 -13.48 10.28
CA ALA A 23 5.94 -13.59 11.58
C ALA A 23 6.75 -12.32 11.83
N CYS A 24 6.34 -11.52 12.81
CA CYS A 24 7.06 -10.32 13.23
C CYS A 24 7.96 -10.67 14.43
N PRO A 25 9.29 -10.52 14.34
CA PRO A 25 10.16 -10.65 15.50
C PRO A 25 9.75 -9.71 16.63
N ALA A 26 9.88 -10.15 17.88
CA ALA A 26 9.46 -9.36 19.05
C ALA A 26 10.17 -8.01 19.15
N SER A 27 11.45 -7.94 18.78
CA SER A 27 12.22 -6.69 18.71
C SER A 27 11.62 -5.71 17.71
N LEU A 28 11.28 -6.18 16.50
CA LEU A 28 10.66 -5.36 15.47
C LEU A 28 9.28 -4.86 15.92
N ARG A 29 8.47 -5.70 16.57
CA ARG A 29 7.18 -5.27 17.12
C ARG A 29 7.33 -4.13 18.12
N ALA A 30 8.29 -4.24 19.04
CA ALA A 30 8.57 -3.21 20.04
C ALA A 30 9.04 -1.89 19.41
N ASP A 31 9.87 -1.95 18.39
CA ASP A 31 10.32 -0.75 17.67
C ASP A 31 9.17 -0.08 16.89
N LEU A 32 8.27 -0.88 16.29
CA LEU A 32 7.06 -0.38 15.64
C LEU A 32 6.10 0.29 16.63
N ASP A 33 5.92 -0.28 17.82
CA ASP A 33 5.10 0.33 18.89
C ASP A 33 5.71 1.65 19.37
N ARG A 34 7.03 1.70 19.54
CA ARG A 34 7.73 2.94 19.89
C ARG A 34 7.56 4.00 18.81
N TYR A 35 7.68 3.61 17.53
CA TYR A 35 7.50 4.52 16.41
C TYR A 35 6.08 5.10 16.37
N ALA A 36 5.07 4.26 16.57
CA ALA A 36 3.67 4.66 16.69
C ALA A 36 3.45 5.67 17.82
N ALA A 37 4.04 5.43 19.01
CA ALA A 37 3.97 6.36 20.13
C ALA A 37 4.64 7.71 19.82
N LEU A 38 5.77 7.72 19.12
CA LEU A 38 6.44 8.96 18.69
C LEU A 38 5.63 9.72 17.64
N HIS A 39 5.02 9.00 16.69
CA HIS A 39 4.13 9.58 15.70
C HIS A 39 2.93 10.26 16.38
N ALA A 40 2.32 9.61 17.37
CA ALA A 40 1.22 10.18 18.14
C ALA A 40 1.61 11.44 18.92
N GLN A 41 2.80 11.46 19.51
CA GLN A 41 3.33 12.66 20.17
C GLN A 41 3.57 13.81 19.19
N THR A 42 3.97 13.50 17.95
CA THR A 42 4.30 14.51 16.94
C THR A 42 3.05 15.11 16.29
N TYR A 43 2.05 14.29 16.00
CA TYR A 43 0.87 14.67 15.23
C TYR A 43 -0.42 14.76 16.05
N GLY A 44 -0.37 14.42 17.34
CA GLY A 44 -1.50 14.53 18.26
C GLY A 44 -2.56 13.42 18.11
N GLU A 45 -2.34 12.46 17.22
CA GLU A 45 -3.27 11.36 16.96
C GLU A 45 -2.63 10.01 17.30
N ALA A 46 -3.28 9.27 18.20
CA ALA A 46 -2.85 7.92 18.53
C ALA A 46 -3.12 6.97 17.35
N VAL A 47 -2.05 6.45 16.75
CA VAL A 47 -2.10 5.51 15.63
C VAL A 47 -1.40 4.22 16.04
N ASP A 48 -1.98 3.06 15.74
CA ASP A 48 -1.33 1.76 15.96
C ASP A 48 -0.32 1.47 14.84
N ALA A 49 0.71 0.69 15.17
CA ALA A 49 1.68 0.19 14.21
C ALA A 49 1.01 -0.52 13.03
N VAL A 50 -0.07 -1.27 13.26
CA VAL A 50 -0.79 -1.99 12.20
C VAL A 50 -1.32 -1.04 11.11
N THR A 51 -1.69 0.18 11.50
CA THR A 51 -2.14 1.22 10.56
C THR A 51 -0.96 1.88 9.86
N LEU A 52 0.20 2.03 10.53
CA LEU A 52 1.40 2.64 9.95
C LEU A 52 2.14 1.71 8.99
N ILE A 53 2.16 0.39 9.27
CA ILE A 53 2.93 -0.60 8.50
C ILE A 53 2.65 -0.53 6.99
N PRO A 54 1.40 -0.50 6.49
CA PRO A 54 1.14 -0.37 5.05
C PRO A 54 1.79 0.88 4.44
N HIS A 55 1.67 2.03 5.10
CA HIS A 55 2.25 3.29 4.63
C HIS A 55 3.78 3.28 4.66
N MET A 56 4.38 2.70 5.70
CA MET A 56 5.83 2.54 5.81
C MET A 56 6.38 1.64 4.69
N LEU A 57 5.69 0.53 4.41
CA LEU A 57 6.07 -0.39 3.32
C LEU A 57 5.92 0.28 1.95
N GLU A 58 4.84 1.02 1.71
CA GLU A 58 4.66 1.77 0.47
C GLU A 58 5.78 2.80 0.27
N ALA A 59 6.08 3.59 1.29
CA ALA A 59 7.17 4.58 1.27
C ALA A 59 8.53 3.91 1.04
N PHE A 60 8.78 2.75 1.67
CA PHE A 60 9.99 1.97 1.46
C PHE A 60 10.13 1.50 0.01
N MET A 61 9.08 0.88 -0.55
CA MET A 61 9.07 0.40 -1.94
C MET A 61 9.20 1.55 -2.95
N ALA A 62 8.59 2.71 -2.65
CA ALA A 62 8.76 3.92 -3.44
C ALA A 62 10.17 4.53 -3.31
N GLY A 63 10.84 4.38 -2.17
CA GLY A 63 12.20 4.87 -1.95
C GLY A 63 13.29 4.00 -2.58
N ASP A 64 13.06 2.70 -2.73
CA ASP A 64 14.05 1.75 -3.21
C ASP A 64 14.34 1.89 -4.72
N ARG A 65 15.43 2.60 -5.04
CA ARG A 65 15.89 2.80 -6.42
C ARG A 65 16.35 1.49 -7.08
N GLY A 66 16.90 0.56 -6.31
CA GLY A 66 17.34 -0.74 -6.81
C GLY A 66 16.15 -1.58 -7.25
N PHE A 67 15.10 -1.60 -6.44
CA PHE A 67 13.81 -2.19 -6.79
C PHE A 67 13.18 -1.55 -8.04
N LYS A 68 13.15 -0.21 -8.10
CA LYS A 68 12.60 0.53 -9.26
C LYS A 68 13.37 0.28 -10.56
N LYS A 69 14.69 0.10 -10.52
CA LYS A 69 15.49 -0.15 -11.72
C LYS A 69 15.20 -1.52 -12.36
N GLY A 70 14.84 -2.52 -11.55
CA GLY A 70 14.51 -3.87 -12.03
C GLY A 70 13.14 -4.00 -12.72
N THR A 71 12.25 -3.01 -12.59
CA THR A 71 10.93 -3.04 -13.24
C THR A 71 10.93 -2.37 -14.62
N ALA A 72 11.88 -1.47 -14.88
CA ALA A 72 12.03 -0.80 -16.18
C ALA A 72 12.55 -1.74 -17.29
N THR A 73 13.34 -2.76 -16.93
CA THR A 73 13.89 -3.74 -17.89
C THR A 73 12.89 -4.80 -18.36
N ARG A 74 11.66 -4.84 -17.83
CA ARG A 74 10.62 -5.80 -18.26
C ARG A 74 9.40 -5.17 -18.95
N ARG A 75 9.50 -3.93 -19.42
CA ARG A 75 8.52 -3.31 -20.33
C ARG A 75 9.22 -2.67 -21.54
N ALA A 76 9.68 -3.52 -22.46
CA ALA A 76 9.46 -3.35 -23.90
C ALA A 76 10.08 -4.52 -24.68
N PRO A 77 9.27 -5.27 -25.43
CA PRO A 77 9.59 -5.52 -26.82
C PRO A 77 8.51 -4.84 -27.67
N SER A 78 8.85 -3.70 -28.26
CA SER A 78 8.10 -3.18 -29.40
C SER A 78 8.96 -2.19 -30.17
N LYS A 79 9.57 -2.72 -31.24
CA LYS A 79 9.98 -1.98 -32.43
C LYS A 79 8.72 -1.41 -33.10
N PRO A 80 8.70 -0.14 -33.53
CA PRO A 80 8.70 0.16 -34.98
C PRO A 80 9.47 1.46 -35.27
N THR A 81 10.34 1.56 -36.28
CA THR A 81 10.03 1.61 -37.73
C THR A 81 11.19 1.08 -38.56
#